data_AF-A0A3M1PY16-F1
#
_entry.id   AF-A0A3M1PY16-F1
#
_cell.length_a   1.000
_cell.length_b   1.000
_cell.length_c   1.000
_cell.angle_alpha   90.00
_cell.angle_beta   90.00
_cell.angle_gamma   90.00
#
_symmetry.space_group_name_H-M   'P 1'
#
loop_
_entity.id
_entity.type
_entity.pdbx_description
1 polymer ?
#
loop_
_entity_poly.entity_id
_entity_poly.type
_entity_poly.pdbx_seq_one_letter_code
_entity_poly.pdbx_strand_id
1 'polypeptide(L)' 'MSDGQQGATPTTNASAGKPVVMICPNLTCRRMITAPASARGKSVRCSFCNTVFRVPQARGETG' A
#
# COMPACT_ATOMS: atom_id res chain seq x y z
N MET A 1 -4.31 3.48 -42.44
CA MET A 1 -2.97 3.46 -41.82
C MET A 1 -2.93 4.64 -40.85
N SER A 2 -2.99 4.54 -39.53
CA SER A 2 -2.92 3.41 -38.61
C SER A 2 -3.57 3.83 -37.29
N ASP A 3 -4.45 3.00 -36.77
CA ASP A 3 -5.11 3.13 -35.47
C ASP A 3 -4.05 2.97 -34.37
N GLY A 4 -3.77 4.05 -33.63
CA GLY A 4 -2.74 4.10 -32.59
C GLY A 4 -3.36 4.05 -31.19
N GLN A 5 -3.95 2.92 -30.83
CA GLN A 5 -4.44 2.65 -29.48
C GLN A 5 -3.32 2.77 -28.43
N GLN A 6 -3.35 3.88 -27.69
CA GLN A 6 -2.59 4.05 -26.47
C GLN A 6 -3.28 3.26 -25.35
N GLY A 7 -2.84 2.02 -25.19
CA GLY A 7 -3.23 1.15 -24.09
C GLY A 7 -2.49 1.47 -22.78
N ALA A 8 -3.18 1.17 -21.67
CA ALA A 8 -2.77 1.22 -20.27
C ALA A 8 -2.81 2.60 -19.59
N THR A 9 -4.02 3.02 -19.24
CA THR A 9 -4.27 3.91 -18.11
C THR A 9 -3.63 3.35 -16.83
N PRO A 10 -2.73 4.08 -16.14
CA PRO A 10 -2.31 3.71 -14.80
C PRO A 10 -3.45 4.04 -13.83
N THR A 11 -4.42 3.14 -13.69
CA THR A 11 -5.29 3.13 -12.51
C THR A 11 -4.43 2.68 -11.35
N THR A 12 -3.94 3.60 -10.53
CA THR A 12 -3.96 3.47 -9.06
C THR A 12 -3.67 4.83 -8.42
N ASN A 13 -4.71 5.34 -7.79
CA ASN A 13 -4.83 6.59 -7.08
C ASN A 13 -3.79 6.71 -5.94
N ALA A 14 -2.62 7.25 -6.27
CA ALA A 14 -1.54 7.61 -5.37
C ALA A 14 -1.86 8.92 -4.64
N SER A 15 -2.92 8.92 -3.83
CA SER A 15 -3.24 10.01 -2.90
C SER A 15 -1.98 10.47 -2.15
N ALA A 16 -1.66 11.75 -2.37
CA ALA A 16 -0.38 12.41 -2.16
C ALA A 16 0.01 12.63 -0.69
N GLY A 17 0.12 11.56 0.09
CA GLY A 17 0.65 11.59 1.44
C GLY A 17 1.95 10.79 1.59
N LYS A 18 2.64 11.00 2.71
CA LYS A 18 3.90 10.30 3.04
C LYS A 18 3.65 8.78 3.15
N PRO A 19 4.45 7.95 2.45
CA PRO A 19 4.34 6.50 2.58
C PRO A 19 4.58 6.07 4.03
N VAL A 20 3.97 4.96 4.43
CA VAL A 20 4.16 4.35 5.74
C VAL A 20 4.99 3.09 5.61
N VAL A 21 6.02 3.01 6.42
CA VAL A 21 6.80 1.79 6.59
C VAL A 21 6.26 1.05 7.81
N MET A 22 6.04 -0.24 7.66
CA MET A 22 5.49 -1.11 8.70
C MET A 22 6.02 -2.53 8.56
N ILE A 23 5.98 -3.29 9.64
CA ILE A 23 6.37 -4.70 9.63
C ILE A 23 5.14 -5.56 9.38
N CYS A 24 5.29 -6.60 8.54
CA CYS A 24 4.23 -7.58 8.32
C CYS A 24 3.81 -8.21 9.66
N PRO A 25 2.51 -8.19 10.03
CA PRO A 25 2.06 -8.76 11.30
C PRO A 25 2.13 -10.30 11.33
N ASN A 26 2.37 -10.94 10.19
CA ASN A 26 2.61 -12.37 10.13
C ASN A 26 3.98 -12.69 10.76
N LEU A 27 3.97 -13.41 11.89
CA LEU A 27 5.15 -13.75 12.70
C LEU A 27 6.16 -14.62 11.96
N THR A 28 5.76 -15.33 10.91
CA THR A 28 6.67 -16.09 10.04
C THR A 28 7.30 -15.21 8.97
N CYS A 29 6.58 -14.17 8.50
CA CYS A 29 7.08 -13.27 7.46
C CYS A 29 7.95 -12.13 8.02
N ARG A 30 7.42 -11.34 8.97
CA ARG A 30 8.07 -10.16 9.61
C ARG A 30 8.85 -9.22 8.69
N ARG A 31 8.58 -9.22 7.38
CA ARG A 31 9.27 -8.34 6.42
C ARG A 31 8.78 -6.91 6.57
N MET A 32 9.67 -5.95 6.29
CA MET A 32 9.28 -4.55 6.14
C MET A 32 8.46 -4.37 4.86
N ILE A 33 7.38 -3.61 4.96
CA ILE A 33 6.45 -3.31 3.89
C ILE A 33 6.26 -1.80 3.87
N THR A 34 6.30 -1.22 2.68
CA THR A 34 5.98 0.19 2.46
C THR A 34 4.60 0.27 1.83
N ALA A 35 3.65 0.89 2.52
CA ALA A 35 2.31 1.15 1.99
C ALA A 35 2.15 2.64 1.65
N PRO A 36 1.38 2.99 0.60
CA PRO A 36 1.11 4.39 0.27
C PRO A 36 0.23 5.05 1.34
N ALA A 37 0.29 6.37 1.47
CA ALA A 37 -0.56 7.10 2.42
C ALA A 37 -2.05 6.87 2.18
N SER A 38 -2.46 6.71 0.92
CA SER A 38 -3.83 6.38 0.52
C SER A 38 -4.36 5.09 1.14
N ALA A 39 -3.47 4.19 1.57
CA ALA A 39 -3.81 2.91 2.17
C ALA A 39 -4.05 3.00 3.68
N ARG A 40 -3.71 4.13 4.33
CA ARG A 40 -3.95 4.34 5.77
C ARG A 40 -5.42 4.09 6.10
N GLY A 41 -5.67 3.31 7.15
CA GLY A 41 -7.01 2.91 7.59
C GLY A 41 -7.68 1.83 6.75
N LYS A 42 -7.11 1.45 5.60
CA LYS A 42 -7.61 0.43 4.68
C LYS A 42 -6.89 -0.90 4.89
N SER A 43 -7.50 -1.98 4.41
CA SER A 43 -6.87 -3.29 4.37
C SER A 43 -5.96 -3.41 3.15
N VAL A 44 -4.72 -3.83 3.37
CA VAL A 44 -3.73 -4.11 2.32
C VAL A 44 -3.26 -5.55 2.41
N ARG A 45 -2.69 -6.05 1.32
CA ARG A 45 -2.04 -7.36 1.28
C ARG A 45 -0.52 -7.19 1.35
N CYS A 46 0.13 -8.03 2.14
CA CYS A 46 1.58 -8.12 2.13
C CYS A 46 2.08 -8.58 0.76
N SER A 47 3.01 -7.84 0.16
CA SER A 47 3.62 -8.19 -1.13
C SER A 47 4.50 -9.44 -1.09
N PHE A 48 4.77 -10.00 0.10
CA PHE A 48 5.66 -11.15 0.28
C PHE A 48 4.97 -12.44 0.69
N CYS A 49 3.92 -12.36 1.52
CA CYS A 49 3.24 -13.54 2.07
C CYS A 49 1.72 -13.49 1.89
N ASN A 50 1.21 -12.48 1.18
CA ASN A 50 -0.22 -12.27 0.89
C ASN A 50 -1.14 -12.13 2.11
N THR A 51 -0.58 -12.02 3.33
CA THR A 51 -1.36 -11.75 4.54
C THR A 51 -2.08 -10.41 4.40
N VAL A 52 -3.41 -10.42 4.61
CA VAL A 52 -4.24 -9.21 4.62
C VAL A 52 -4.19 -8.60 6.01
N PHE A 53 -3.88 -7.32 6.11
CA PHE A 53 -3.88 -6.59 7.38
C PHE A 53 -4.32 -5.13 7.18
N ARG A 54 -4.80 -4.50 8.25
CA ARG A 54 -5.24 -3.12 8.22
C ARG A 54 -4.05 -2.19 8.46
N VAL A 55 -3.89 -1.19 7.58
CA VAL A 55 -2.89 -0.15 7.80
C VAL A 55 -3.41 0.78 8.90
N PRO A 56 -2.63 1.06 9.97
CA PRO A 56 -3.04 1.97 11.01
C PRO A 56 -3.30 3.36 10.42
N GLN A 57 -4.43 3.96 10.79
CA GLN A 57 -4.69 5.37 10.49
C GLN A 57 -3.60 6.21 11.17
N ALA A 58 -3.23 7.32 10.54
CA ALA A 58 -2.42 8.33 11.19
C ALA A 58 -3.27 8.98 12.31
N ARG A 59 -3.32 8.37 13.49
CA ARG A 59 -3.46 9.15 14.72
C ARG A 59 -2.05 9.56 15.09
N GLY A 60 -1.83 10.86 15.28
CA GLY A 60 -0.53 11.40 15.64
C GLY A 60 0.15 10.55 16.72
N GLU A 61 1.40 10.22 16.45
CA GLU A 61 2.49 10.13 17.43
C GLU A 61 2.02 10.53 18.84
N THR A 62 1.47 9.57 19.59
CA THR A 62 1.20 9.75 21.02
C THR A 62 2.04 8.70 21.71
N GLY A 63 3.17 9.15 22.23
CA GLY A 63 4.20 8.40 22.92
C GLY A 63 5.43 9.28 23.07
#